data_AF-D7T0H2-F1
#
_entry.id   AF-D7T0H2-F1
#
_cell.length_a   1.000
_cell.length_b   1.000
_cell.length_c   1.000
_cell.angle_alpha   90.00
_cell.angle_beta   90.00
_cell.angle_gamma   90.00
#
_symmetry.space_group_name_H-M   'P 1'
#
loop_
_entity.id
_entity.type
_entity.pdbx_description
1 polymer ?
#
loop_
_entity_poly.entity_id
_entity_poly.type
_entity_poly.pdbx_seq_one_letter_code
_entity_poly.pdbx_strand_id
1 'polypeptide(L)' 'MAQNTTIPVKVGVVLDLDTLVGKMGLSCISMALSDLYASHGHYKTRVVTKIRDSKRDVVGAAAAALDL' A
#
# COMPACT_ATOMS: atom_id res chain seq x y z
N MET A 1 11.48 -18.86 -23.44
CA MET A 1 10.94 -17.58 -22.92
C MET A 1 10.90 -17.71 -21.40
N ALA A 2 11.64 -16.88 -20.66
CA ALA A 2 11.68 -16.98 -19.20
C ALA A 2 10.34 -16.54 -18.61
N GLN A 3 9.70 -17.38 -17.80
CA GLN A 3 8.52 -16.97 -17.04
C GLN A 3 8.98 -15.97 -15.97
N ASN A 4 8.57 -14.71 -16.10
CA ASN A 4 8.85 -13.70 -15.08
C ASN A 4 7.84 -13.88 -13.92
N THR A 5 8.06 -14.91 -13.10
CA THR A 5 7.19 -15.21 -11.96
C THR A 5 7.25 -14.05 -10.97
N THR A 6 6.13 -13.34 -10.85
CA THR A 6 5.98 -12.22 -9.91
C THR A 6 5.29 -12.71 -8.64
N ILE A 7 5.92 -12.52 -7.48
CA ILE A 7 5.46 -12.96 -6.16
C ILE A 7 4.77 -11.77 -5.47
N PRO A 8 3.44 -11.81 -5.25
CA PRO A 8 2.76 -10.73 -4.57
C PRO A 8 3.08 -10.73 -3.07
N VAL A 9 3.40 -9.56 -2.52
CA VAL A 9 3.57 -9.31 -1.09
C VAL A 9 2.42 -8.42 -0.64
N LYS A 10 1.47 -8.97 0.11
CA LYS A 10 0.29 -8.24 0.56
C LYS A 10 0.65 -7.35 1.75
N VAL A 11 0.34 -6.06 1.66
CA VAL A 11 0.58 -5.10 2.74
C VAL A 11 -0.72 -4.35 3.03
N GLY A 12 -1.16 -4.37 4.28
CA GLY A 12 -2.30 -3.58 4.71
C GLY A 12 -1.89 -2.16 5.09
N VAL A 13 -2.71 -1.17 4.70
CA VAL A 13 -2.46 0.26 4.95
C VAL A 13 -3.73 0.89 5.50
N VAL A 14 -3.66 1.43 6.71
CA VAL A 14 -4.75 2.20 7.32
C VAL A 14 -4.31 3.66 7.46
N LEU A 15 -5.04 4.57 6.84
CA LEU A 15 -4.76 6.02 6.87
C LEU A 15 -6.07 6.78 7.05
N ASP A 16 -6.02 8.03 7.51
CA ASP A 16 -7.16 8.95 7.47
C ASP A 16 -7.27 9.56 6.07
N LEU A 17 -8.12 8.97 5.22
CA LEU A 17 -8.26 9.37 3.82
C LEU A 17 -9.09 10.64 3.64
N ASP A 18 -9.67 11.20 4.70
CA ASP A 18 -10.35 12.49 4.67
C ASP A 18 -9.38 13.66 4.90
N THR A 19 -8.20 13.40 5.47
CA THR A 19 -7.18 14.43 5.70
C THR A 19 -6.19 14.58 4.55
N LEU A 20 -5.64 15.80 4.41
CA LEU A 20 -4.55 16.06 3.47
C LEU A 20 -3.33 15.19 3.74
N VAL A 21 -3.00 14.94 5.01
CA VAL A 21 -1.84 14.13 5.40
C VAL A 21 -2.02 12.67 4.98
N GLY A 22 -3.21 12.08 5.22
CA GLY A 22 -3.44 10.70 4.80
C GLY A 22 -3.48 10.52 3.28
N LYS A 23 -4.09 11.45 2.54
CA LYS A 23 -4.05 11.45 1.06
C LYS A 23 -2.62 11.61 0.53
N MET A 24 -1.85 12.54 1.11
CA MET A 24 -0.45 12.75 0.75
C MET A 24 0.39 11.50 1.03
N GLY A 25 0.24 10.89 2.21
CA GLY A 25 0.94 9.66 2.58
C GLY A 25 0.65 8.52 1.61
N LEU A 26 -0.61 8.34 1.20
CA LEU A 26 -0.99 7.33 0.22
C LEU A 26 -0.33 7.57 -1.15
N SER A 27 -0.33 8.82 -1.63
CA SER A 27 0.35 9.21 -2.88
C SER A 27 1.85 8.94 -2.80
N CYS A 28 2.51 9.29 -1.68
CA CYS A 28 3.93 9.05 -1.48
C CYS A 28 4.26 7.55 -1.48
N ILE A 29 3.44 6.71 -0.85
CA ILE A 29 3.61 5.24 -0.88
C ILE A 29 3.53 4.73 -2.33
N SER A 30 2.51 5.17 -3.08
CA SER A 30 2.34 4.74 -4.48
C SER A 30 3.51 5.15 -5.36
N MET A 31 4.00 6.39 -5.20
CA MET A 31 5.17 6.88 -5.92
C MET A 31 6.43 6.11 -5.56
N ALA A 32 6.70 5.90 -4.26
CA ALA A 32 7.88 5.18 -3.81
C ALA A 32 7.90 3.73 -4.34
N LEU A 33 6.75 3.05 -4.38
CA LEU A 33 6.66 1.71 -4.98
C LEU A 33 6.93 1.74 -6.49
N SER A 34 6.39 2.73 -7.20
CA SER A 34 6.66 2.92 -8.64
C SER A 34 8.16 3.13 -8.89
N ASP A 35 8.79 4.04 -8.15
CA ASP A 35 10.22 4.36 -8.29
C ASP A 35 11.10 3.17 -7.93
N LEU A 36 10.78 2.45 -6.84
CA LEU A 36 11.49 1.24 -6.43
C LEU A 36 11.47 0.19 -7.54
N TYR A 37 10.31 -0.02 -8.15
CA TYR A 37 10.12 -1.05 -9.17
C TYR A 37 10.60 -0.67 -10.55
N ALA A 38 10.66 0.62 -10.87
CA ALA A 38 11.32 1.14 -12.07
C ALA A 38 12.85 1.00 -11.96
N SER A 39 13.42 1.32 -10.80
CA SER A 39 14.86 1.20 -10.55
C SER A 39 15.34 -0.25 -10.32
N HIS A 40 14.47 -1.12 -9.80
CA HIS A 40 14.79 -2.52 -9.47
C HIS A 40 13.89 -3.49 -10.24
N GLY A 41 13.89 -3.39 -11.58
CA GLY A 41 13.05 -4.24 -12.44
C GLY A 41 13.28 -5.76 -12.29
N HIS A 42 14.42 -6.17 -11.74
CA HIS A 42 14.77 -7.57 -11.48
C HIS A 42 14.14 -8.14 -10.19
N TYR A 43 13.50 -7.30 -9.35
CA TYR A 43 12.77 -7.78 -8.19
C TYR A 43 11.59 -8.64 -8.64
N LYS A 44 11.59 -9.89 -8.19
CA LYS A 44 10.50 -10.84 -8.44
C LYS A 44 9.30 -10.59 -7.53
N THR A 45 9.46 -9.83 -6.45
CA THR A 45 8.36 -9.50 -5.53
C THR A 45 7.67 -8.19 -5.91
N ARG A 46 6.34 -8.12 -5.77
CA ARG A 46 5.56 -6.88 -5.90
C ARG A 46 4.68 -6.67 -4.69
N VAL A 47 4.82 -5.51 -4.05
CA VAL A 47 3.94 -5.07 -2.95
C VAL A 47 2.58 -4.74 -3.53
N VAL A 48 1.55 -5.34 -2.94
CA VAL A 48 0.14 -5.09 -3.25
C VAL A 48 -0.49 -4.53 -1.99
N THR A 49 -0.87 -3.25 -2.05
CA THR A 49 -1.45 -2.55 -0.90
C THR A 49 -2.95 -2.78 -0.82
N LYS A 50 -3.44 -3.17 0.35
CA LYS A 50 -4.86 -3.16 0.69
C LYS A 50 -5.11 -1.96 1.60
N ILE A 51 -5.82 -0.97 1.05
CA ILE A 51 -6.00 0.32 1.71
C ILE A 51 -7.34 0.33 2.43
N ARG A 52 -7.36 0.87 3.65
CA ARG A 52 -8.56 1.14 4.44
C ARG A 52 -8.49 2.53 5.06
N ASP A 53 -9.66 3.14 5.17
CA ASP A 53 -9.81 4.46 5.79
C ASP A 53 -10.07 4.31 7.30
N SER A 54 -9.30 5.03 8.10
CA SER A 54 -9.49 5.13 9.56
C SER A 54 -10.70 5.98 9.94
N LYS A 55 -11.20 6.83 9.03
CA LYS A 55 -12.32 7.76 9.28
C LYS A 55 -12.11 8.66 10.50
N ARG A 56 -10.84 8.93 10.83
CA ARG A 56 -10.39 9.70 12.01
C ARG A 56 -10.92 9.15 13.35
N ASP A 57 -11.25 7.86 13.39
CA ASP A 57 -11.76 7.16 14.55
C ASP A 57 -10.83 6.00 14.91
N VAL A 58 -10.45 5.91 16.18
CA VAL A 58 -9.51 4.87 16.65
C VAL A 58 -10.14 3.48 16.64
N VAL A 59 -11.44 3.38 16.91
CA VAL A 59 -12.17 2.11 16.84
C VAL A 59 -12.39 1.71 15.39
N GLY A 60 -12.78 2.66 14.54
CA GLY A 60 -12.86 2.50 13.09
C GLY A 60 -11.53 2.07 12.46
N ALA A 61 -10.41 2.64 12.89
CA ALA A 61 -9.06 2.26 12.46
C ALA A 61 -8.72 0.80 12.87
N ALA A 62 -9.02 0.42 14.10
CA ALA A 62 -8.80 -0.95 14.57
C ALA A 62 -9.69 -1.97 13.81
N ALA A 63 -10.96 -1.62 13.57
CA ALA A 63 -11.86 -2.44 12.78
C ALA A 63 -11.42 -2.57 11.31
N ALA A 64 -10.96 -1.45 10.72
CA ALA A 64 -10.35 -1.44 9.39
C ALA A 64 -9.12 -2.36 9.32
N ALA A 65 -8.31 -2.41 10.38
CA ALA A 65 -7.15 -3.28 10.45
C ALA A 65 -7.50 -4.77 10.51
N LEU A 66 -8.63 -5.13 11.12
CA LEU A 66 -9.14 -6.50 11.12
C LEU A 66 -9.58 -6.96 9.73
N ASP A 67 -10.02 -6.03 8.87
CA ASP A 67 -10.42 -6.30 7.49
C ASP A 67 -9.23 -6.30 6.50
N LEU A 68 -7.97 -6.28 6.96
CA LEU A 68 -6.79 -6.34 6.09
C LEU A 68 -6.38 -7.78 5.79
#